data_AF-A0A2N1M8A4-F1
#
_entry.id   AF-A0A2N1M8A4-F1
#
_cell.length_a   1.000
_cell.length_b   1.000
_cell.length_c   1.000
_cell.angle_alpha   90.00
_cell.angle_beta   90.00
_cell.angle_gamma   90.00
#
_symmetry.space_group_name_H-M   'P 1'
#
loop_
_entity.id
_entity.type
_entity.pdbx_description
1 polymer ?
#
loop_
_entity_poly.entity_id
_entity_poly.type
_entity_poly.pdbx_seq_one_letter_code
_entity_poly.pdbx_strand_id
1 'polypeptide(L)'
;MSGSESTKDPSYQIPERSRSSLTNHRNLAYNILKYLEDEMVRDKEISDLGPCSECTNDILTLPLKAYTVLSCGHLFHRFCIEKKLM
;
A
#
# COMPACT_ATOMS: atom_id res chain seq x y z
N MET A 1 -27.75 33.32 -38.45
CA MET A 1 -27.65 31.99 -37.81
C MET A 1 -26.24 31.49 -38.02
N SER A 2 -25.39 31.61 -37.01
CA SER A 2 -24.05 31.04 -37.03
C SER A 2 -23.89 30.30 -35.72
N GLY A 3 -24.23 29.02 -35.74
CA GLY A 3 -24.02 28.11 -34.62
C GLY A 3 -22.54 27.79 -34.54
N SER A 4 -21.89 28.22 -33.47
CA SER A 4 -20.54 27.80 -33.13
C SER A 4 -20.61 26.41 -32.49
N GLU A 5 -20.12 25.42 -33.23
CA GLU A 5 -19.96 24.04 -32.78
C GLU A 5 -18.80 23.97 -31.77
N SER A 6 -19.14 23.81 -30.50
CA SER A 6 -18.17 23.61 -29.42
C SER A 6 -17.75 22.14 -29.41
N THR A 7 -16.58 21.84 -29.96
CA THR A 7 -15.94 20.53 -29.83
C THR A 7 -15.61 20.29 -28.35
N LYS A 8 -16.35 19.36 -27.72
CA LYS A 8 -16.05 18.84 -26.38
C LYS A 8 -14.78 17.98 -26.47
N ASP A 9 -13.71 18.42 -25.82
CA ASP A 9 -12.56 17.56 -25.55
C ASP A 9 -13.02 16.30 -24.77
N PRO A 10 -12.55 15.09 -25.13
CA PRO A 10 -12.79 13.91 -24.33
C PRO A 10 -12.06 14.11 -23.00
N SER A 11 -12.80 14.32 -21.91
CA SER A 11 -12.23 14.28 -20.57
C SER A 11 -11.60 12.90 -20.39
N TYR A 12 -10.28 12.82 -20.45
CA TYR A 12 -9.56 11.62 -20.04
C TYR A 12 -9.86 11.41 -18.56
N GLN A 13 -10.80 10.53 -18.26
CA GLN A 13 -11.06 10.07 -16.91
C GLN A 13 -9.84 9.25 -16.50
N ILE A 14 -8.92 9.88 -15.78
CA ILE A 14 -7.84 9.17 -15.10
C ILE A 14 -8.56 8.20 -14.16
N PRO A 15 -8.40 6.87 -14.32
CA PRO A 15 -8.99 5.92 -13.38
C PRO A 15 -8.53 6.34 -11.99
N GLU A 16 -9.44 6.49 -11.02
CA GLU A 16 -9.07 6.78 -9.63
C GLU A 16 -8.04 5.76 -9.21
N ARG A 17 -6.75 6.13 -9.29
CA ARG A 17 -5.66 5.26 -8.90
C ARG A 17 -5.83 5.13 -7.41
N SER A 18 -6.30 3.96 -7.00
CA SER A 18 -7.01 3.76 -5.74
C SER A 18 -6.30 4.47 -4.59
N ARG A 19 -7.00 5.40 -3.94
CA ARG A 19 -6.52 6.07 -2.70
C ARG A 19 -5.99 5.06 -1.66
N SER A 20 -6.42 3.79 -1.76
CA SER A 20 -5.91 2.67 -0.97
C SER A 20 -4.41 2.42 -1.11
N SER A 21 -3.82 2.56 -2.30
CA SER A 21 -2.40 2.22 -2.51
C SER A 21 -1.48 3.17 -1.73
N LEU A 22 -1.67 4.49 -1.82
CA LEU A 22 -0.86 5.45 -1.08
C LEU A 22 -1.04 5.31 0.43
N THR A 23 -2.25 4.97 0.88
CA THR A 23 -2.55 4.72 2.29
C THR A 23 -1.76 3.51 2.81
N ASN A 24 -1.71 2.43 2.03
CA ASN A 24 -0.95 1.22 2.38
C ASN A 24 0.55 1.51 2.52
N HIS A 25 1.15 2.25 1.57
CA HIS A 25 2.56 2.63 1.63
C HIS A 25 2.86 3.54 2.84
N ARG A 26 1.95 4.47 3.16
CA ARG A 26 2.09 5.34 4.33
C ARG A 26 2.04 4.54 5.63
N ASN A 27 1.07 3.64 5.78
CA ASN A 27 0.95 2.79 6.97
C ASN A 27 2.18 1.92 7.16
N LEU A 28 2.72 1.40 6.05
CA LEU A 28 3.93 0.60 6.07
C LEU A 28 5.15 1.40 6.56
N ALA A 29 5.36 2.60 6.01
CA ALA A 29 6.45 3.47 6.43
C ALA A 29 6.37 3.81 7.93
N TYR A 30 5.17 4.13 8.42
CA TYR A 30 4.96 4.38 9.84
C TYR A 30 5.23 3.16 10.72
N ASN A 31 4.83 1.97 10.29
CA ASN A 31 5.10 0.74 11.04
C ASN A 31 6.60 0.40 11.07
N ILE A 32 7.35 0.68 10.00
CA ILE A 32 8.82 0.55 10.00
C ILE A 32 9.44 1.51 11.01
N LEU A 33 9.05 2.78 11.00
CA LEU A 33 9.54 3.76 11.98
C LEU A 33 9.17 3.38 13.41
N LYS A 34 7.94 2.88 13.62
CA LYS A 34 7.46 2.39 14.93
C LYS A 34 8.31 1.21 15.42
N TYR A 35 8.59 0.27 14.53
CA TYR A 35 9.44 -0.89 14.83
C TYR A 35 10.88 -0.49 15.18
N LEU A 36 11.39 0.58 14.57
CA LEU A 36 12.72 1.14 14.85
C LEU A 36 12.74 2.09 16.06
N GLU A 37 11.60 2.27 16.75
CA GLU A 37 11.43 3.20 17.87
C GLU A 37 11.83 4.65 17.53
N ASP A 38 11.59 5.06 16.28
CA ASP A 38 11.97 6.38 15.77
C ASP A 38 11.18 7.51 16.45
N GLU A 39 11.86 8.63 16.76
CA GLU A 39 11.26 9.77 17.44
C GLU A 39 10.09 10.41 16.68
N MET A 40 10.10 10.33 15.33
CA MET A 40 9.06 10.90 14.47
C MET A 40 7.68 10.30 14.70
N VAL A 41 7.60 9.13 15.32
CA VAL A 41 6.37 8.36 15.52
C VAL A 41 5.97 8.14 16.97
N ARG A 42 6.75 8.66 17.93
CA ARG A 42 6.50 8.46 19.37
C ARG A 42 5.10 8.87 19.84
N ASP A 43 4.59 9.99 19.35
CA ASP A 43 3.30 10.54 19.78
C ASP A 43 2.17 10.25 18.78
N LYS A 44 2.37 9.30 17.85
CA LYS A 44 1.38 8.95 16.82
C LYS A 44 0.71 7.62 17.12
N GLU A 45 -0.61 7.61 17.10
CA GLU A 45 -1.37 6.35 17.01
C GLU A 45 -1.23 5.76 15.60
N ILE A 46 -0.37 4.75 15.48
CA ILE A 46 -0.14 4.02 14.24
C ILE A 46 -0.76 2.64 14.38
N SER A 47 -1.73 2.35 13.50
CA SER A 47 -2.30 1.02 13.37
C SER A 47 -1.23 0.01 12.98
N ASP A 48 -1.22 -1.11 13.69
CA ASP A 48 -0.25 -2.18 13.42
C ASP A 48 -0.43 -2.75 12.02
N LEU A 49 0.71 -3.12 11.44
CA LEU A 49 0.75 -3.85 10.20
C LEU A 49 0.24 -5.27 10.43
N GLY A 50 -0.74 -5.72 9.63
CA GLY A 50 -1.22 -7.09 9.71
C GLY A 50 -0.15 -8.13 9.35
N PRO A 51 -0.33 -9.40 9.76
CA PRO A 51 0.62 -10.46 9.45
C PRO A 51 0.59 -10.85 7.97
N CYS A 52 1.56 -11.66 7.57
CA CYS A 52 1.55 -12.33 6.28
C CYS A 52 0.27 -13.17 6.12
N SER A 53 -0.47 -12.94 5.04
CA SER A 53 -1.73 -13.62 4.75
C SER A 53 -1.56 -15.10 4.38
N GLU A 54 -0.32 -15.58 4.21
CA GLU A 54 -0.02 -16.99 3.92
C GLU A 54 0.50 -17.75 5.14
N CYS A 55 1.56 -17.24 5.79
CA CYS A 55 2.24 -17.96 6.87
C CYS A 55 1.89 -17.43 8.26
N THR A 56 1.01 -16.43 8.35
CA THR A 56 0.52 -15.78 9.58
C THR A 56 1.58 -15.14 10.48
N ASN A 57 2.84 -15.16 10.06
CA ASN A 57 3.93 -14.51 10.79
C ASN A 57 3.98 -13.01 10.44
N ASP A 58 4.50 -12.24 11.38
CA ASP A 58 4.70 -10.80 11.20
C ASP A 58 5.59 -10.49 10.00
N ILE A 59 5.31 -9.36 9.37
CA ILE A 59 6.06 -8.88 8.21
C ILE A 59 7.36 -8.17 8.66
N LEU A 60 7.29 -7.37 9.72
CA LEU A 60 8.39 -6.57 10.24
C LEU A 60 9.16 -7.32 11.35
N THR A 61 9.73 -8.47 11.01
CA THR A 61 10.63 -9.22 11.92
C THR A 61 12.08 -9.06 11.48
N LEU A 62 13.03 -8.90 12.41
CA LEU A 62 14.45 -8.94 12.09
C LEU A 62 14.99 -10.39 11.97
N PRO A 63 15.80 -10.70 10.94
CA PRO A 63 16.15 -9.86 9.80
C PRO A 63 14.96 -9.63 8.88
N LEU A 64 14.81 -8.39 8.40
CA LEU A 64 13.69 -7.97 7.54
C LEU A 64 13.65 -8.81 6.26
N LYS A 65 12.55 -9.54 6.08
CA LYS A 65 12.30 -10.32 4.87
C LYS A 65 11.67 -9.42 3.82
N ALA A 66 11.97 -9.65 2.54
CA ALA A 66 11.22 -9.01 1.46
C ALA A 66 9.74 -9.37 1.57
N TYR A 67 8.86 -8.40 1.32
CA TYR A 67 7.41 -8.57 1.35
C TYR A 67 6.75 -7.75 0.25
N THR A 68 5.45 -7.97 0.05
CA THR A 68 4.64 -7.23 -0.92
C THR A 68 3.28 -6.90 -0.32
N VAL A 69 2.73 -5.74 -0.71
CA VAL A 69 1.37 -5.34 -0.38
C VAL A 69 0.56 -5.37 -1.67
N LEU A 70 -0.50 -6.17 -1.71
CA LEU A 70 -1.40 -6.21 -2.86
C LEU A 70 -2.30 -4.97 -2.87
N SER A 71 -2.91 -4.68 -4.03
CA SER A 71 -3.87 -3.58 -4.18
C SER A 71 -5.09 -3.71 -3.25
N CYS A 72 -5.45 -4.93 -2.87
CA CYS A 72 -6.49 -5.25 -1.89
C CYS A 72 -6.04 -5.08 -0.42
N GLY A 73 -4.79 -4.67 -0.15
CA GLY A 73 -4.26 -4.42 1.18
C GLY A 73 -3.65 -5.65 1.87
N HIS A 74 -3.82 -6.85 1.31
CA HIS A 74 -3.19 -8.05 1.86
C HIS A 74 -1.66 -7.98 1.76
N LEU A 75 -1.01 -8.48 2.82
CA LEU A 75 0.43 -8.48 3.00
C LEU A 75 0.97 -9.89 2.87
N PHE A 76 2.09 -10.05 2.17
CA PHE A 76 2.75 -11.34 2.02
C PHE A 76 4.25 -11.19 2.12
N HIS A 77 4.95 -12.12 2.77
CA HIS A 77 6.38 -12.29 2.48
C HIS A 77 6.53 -12.62 0.99
N ARG A 78 7.58 -12.09 0.35
CA ARG A 78 7.83 -12.25 -1.08
C ARG A 78 7.86 -13.74 -1.46
N PHE A 79 8.58 -14.54 -0.68
CA PHE A 79 8.64 -15.99 -0.86
C PHE A 79 7.26 -16.68 -0.75
N CYS A 80 6.42 -16.24 0.18
CA CYS A 80 5.09 -16.83 0.39
C CYS A 80 4.17 -16.62 -0.81
N ILE A 81 4.14 -15.42 -1.38
CA ILE A 81 3.29 -15.14 -2.54
C ILE A 81 3.85 -15.77 -3.82
N GLU A 82 5.18 -15.82 -3.97
CA GLU A 82 5.81 -16.52 -5.11
C GLU A 82 5.44 -18.00 -5.13
N LYS A 83 5.44 -18.68 -3.97
CA LYS A 83 5.00 -20.08 -3.85
C LYS A 83 3.52 -20.31 -4.20
N LYS A 84 2.68 -19.27 -4.11
CA LYS A 84 1.26 -19.33 -4.47
C LYS A 84 1.00 -19.08 -5.95
N LEU A 85 1.89 -18.34 -6.62
CA LEU A 85 1.73 -17.90 -8.02
C LEU A 85 2.59 -18.70 -9.00
N MET A 86 3.59 -19.44 -8.51
CA MET A 86 4.44 -20.37 -9.26
C MET A 86 4.09 -21.81 -8.91
#